data_AF-A0A1Y5DUG6-F1
#
_entry.id   AF-A0A1Y5DUG6-F1
#
_cell.length_a   1.000
_cell.length_b   1.000
_cell.length_c   1.000
_cell.angle_alpha   90.00
_cell.angle_beta   90.00
_cell.angle_gamma   90.00
#
_symmetry.space_group_name_H-M   'P 1'
#
loop_
_entity.id
_entity.type
_entity.pdbx_description
1 polymer ?
#
loop_
_entity_poly.entity_id
_entity_poly.type
_entity_poly.pdbx_seq_one_letter_code
_entity_poly.pdbx_strand_id
1 'polypeptide(L)'
;MLKLANDLLSHDWQIIDDGQADLTIYSFDSDEGITAWQQRGEGFTALLTKTGNITEPVDIILKKPLRTTNFSEALNLIEDKISAQQAKEIPLPVDTSPIKQKQKKTSSVLSSLSSGLSKYISGKKSTTKKTASLSLQLPEQNASANDTIVDAELLTNWLDSLNYSDNNHTIAALLGNLIPLNRLTIAHKVRFELLEIYRTVIHKILFTRDIAAIKRDLDVSAEHLKAIKTLSLAIDELTIGYKIIVTQLEQKGDNAETSKFFLLVINRSAEQLAQQVLHAFQYYRSPPPTALYELHQLYLFCEDNEILHKQAEFKDKANGSSFIHIYTQILLLSISEPYSLEKFDVIRLFKLMHKFSDQVEIIPLTDKQKNTSSDFLMTGHFCLDGTKDHPPTAMAATSIETRSLSSTRLFNTQPVLLAIEQVFKRAAQASAQAAFDTDIQLLKKIIPQLNTSYERKYQRLPSVHDRQIHIANGIKAIHHGLKENHVAEGIDWVINNQGSGGIMATANSDECYNLHIGDFMGIFEAELPVKLASVRWLNIDNNGFTHIGLELHPGHPLPVFCLTEDNSEFPALLLPENDELKLAATLIVNKGVYSPKRQLKVKGDGEPYSLTANTLINHTFNFEQFNFTEATA
;
A
#
# COMPACT_ATOMS: atom_id res chain seq x y z
N MET A 1 -33.06 -11.83 -14.38
CA MET A 1 -31.97 -11.86 -13.39
C MET A 1 -32.25 -12.86 -12.27
N LEU A 2 -33.40 -12.79 -11.57
CA LEU A 2 -33.79 -13.79 -10.55
C LEU A 2 -33.67 -15.24 -11.06
N LYS A 3 -34.27 -15.56 -12.22
CA LYS A 3 -34.12 -16.88 -12.87
C LYS A 3 -32.68 -17.28 -13.21
N LEU A 4 -31.79 -16.32 -13.46
CA LEU A 4 -30.37 -16.57 -13.76
C LEU A 4 -29.53 -16.75 -12.49
N ALA A 5 -30.04 -16.25 -11.36
CA ALA A 5 -29.38 -16.26 -10.07
C ALA A 5 -29.89 -17.40 -9.16
N ASN A 6 -30.84 -18.21 -9.64
CA ASN A 6 -31.60 -19.16 -8.84
C ASN A 6 -30.71 -20.18 -8.09
N ASP A 7 -29.65 -20.66 -8.74
CA ASP A 7 -28.70 -21.61 -8.16
C ASP A 7 -27.84 -21.02 -7.02
N LEU A 8 -27.91 -19.70 -6.81
CA LEU A 8 -27.15 -18.95 -5.81
C LEU A 8 -28.05 -18.35 -4.71
N LEU A 9 -29.37 -18.54 -4.78
CA LEU A 9 -30.31 -18.01 -3.80
C LEU A 9 -30.51 -19.01 -2.65
N SER A 10 -30.62 -18.51 -1.42
CA SER A 10 -30.89 -19.33 -0.24
C SER A 10 -32.32 -19.89 -0.22
N HIS A 11 -33.27 -19.16 -0.80
CA HIS A 11 -34.68 -19.57 -0.92
C HIS A 11 -35.27 -19.22 -2.30
N ASP A 12 -36.42 -19.84 -2.60
CA ASP A 12 -37.18 -19.57 -3.82
C ASP A 12 -37.88 -18.21 -3.74
N TRP A 13 -37.34 -17.24 -4.49
CA TRP A 13 -37.96 -15.94 -4.65
C TRP A 13 -39.05 -15.97 -5.73
N GLN A 14 -40.25 -15.49 -5.39
CA GLN A 14 -41.35 -15.32 -6.34
C GLN A 14 -41.46 -13.86 -6.78
N ILE A 15 -41.63 -13.65 -8.09
CA ILE A 15 -41.94 -12.33 -8.64
C ILE A 15 -43.45 -12.21 -8.71
N ILE A 16 -43.99 -11.17 -8.08
CA ILE A 16 -45.39 -10.80 -8.17
C ILE A 16 -45.52 -9.52 -9.00
N ASP A 17 -46.59 -9.44 -9.80
CA ASP A 17 -46.88 -8.28 -10.64
C ASP A 17 -47.89 -7.31 -9.97
N ASP A 18 -48.62 -7.78 -8.95
CA ASP A 18 -49.58 -7.00 -8.15
C ASP A 18 -49.70 -7.61 -6.74
N GLY A 19 -50.06 -6.79 -5.75
CA GLY A 19 -50.17 -7.18 -4.33
C GLY A 19 -48.99 -6.74 -3.45
N GLN A 20 -48.98 -7.25 -2.21
CA GLN A 20 -47.94 -6.93 -1.21
C GLN A 20 -46.69 -7.77 -1.45
N ALA A 21 -45.52 -7.11 -1.54
CA ALA A 21 -44.22 -7.75 -1.70
C ALA A 21 -43.33 -7.49 -0.49
N ASP A 22 -42.58 -8.49 -0.04
CA ASP A 22 -41.60 -8.33 1.05
C ASP A 22 -40.39 -7.46 0.63
N LEU A 23 -40.07 -7.45 -0.67
CA LEU A 23 -39.05 -6.60 -1.28
C LEU A 23 -39.61 -5.95 -2.55
N THR A 24 -39.58 -4.62 -2.62
CA THR A 24 -39.90 -3.89 -3.86
C THR A 24 -38.67 -3.22 -4.43
N ILE A 25 -38.41 -3.44 -5.73
CA ILE A 25 -37.25 -2.87 -6.44
C ILE A 25 -37.71 -1.70 -7.32
N TYR A 26 -37.23 -0.49 -7.03
CA TYR A 26 -37.58 0.73 -7.77
C TYR A 26 -36.46 1.14 -8.72
N SER A 27 -36.79 1.51 -9.96
CA SER A 27 -35.80 2.09 -10.88
C SER A 27 -35.78 3.60 -10.80
N PHE A 28 -34.64 4.17 -10.40
CA PHE A 28 -34.45 5.62 -10.36
C PHE A 28 -33.88 6.19 -11.67
N ASP A 29 -33.70 5.32 -12.67
CA ASP A 29 -33.31 5.70 -14.03
C ASP A 29 -34.53 6.11 -14.89
N SER A 30 -35.73 6.20 -14.31
CA SER A 30 -37.01 6.45 -14.99
C SER A 30 -37.97 7.26 -14.12
N ASP A 31 -38.70 8.20 -14.71
CA ASP A 31 -39.70 9.03 -14.01
C ASP A 31 -40.84 8.18 -13.41
N GLU A 32 -41.23 7.08 -14.08
CA GLU A 32 -42.24 6.16 -13.54
C GLU A 32 -41.77 5.50 -12.24
N GLY A 33 -40.51 5.07 -12.18
CA GLY A 33 -39.95 4.41 -11.00
C GLY A 33 -39.70 5.36 -9.82
N ILE A 34 -39.40 6.64 -10.08
CA ILE A 34 -39.34 7.68 -9.05
C ILE A 34 -40.74 7.95 -8.49
N THR A 35 -41.75 8.02 -9.35
CA THR A 35 -43.14 8.20 -8.93
C THR A 35 -43.62 7.02 -8.08
N ALA A 36 -43.29 5.78 -8.48
CA ALA A 36 -43.59 4.56 -7.71
C ALA A 36 -42.89 4.56 -6.35
N TRP A 37 -41.63 5.03 -6.27
CA TRP A 37 -40.90 5.15 -5.01
C TRP A 37 -41.56 6.13 -4.01
N GLN A 38 -42.12 7.22 -4.51
CA GLN A 38 -42.84 8.20 -3.68
C GLN A 38 -44.13 7.62 -3.08
N GLN A 39 -44.70 6.59 -3.72
CA GLN A 39 -45.93 5.91 -3.31
C GLN A 39 -45.67 4.55 -2.64
N ARG A 40 -44.42 4.27 -2.23
CA ARG A 40 -44.04 2.97 -1.68
C ARG A 40 -44.84 2.56 -0.44
N GLY A 41 -45.19 1.27 -0.37
CA GLY A 41 -45.85 0.64 0.78
C GLY A 41 -44.88 0.16 1.87
N GLU A 42 -45.40 -0.59 2.84
CA GLU A 42 -44.61 -1.24 3.89
C GLU A 42 -43.91 -2.50 3.34
N GLY A 43 -42.58 -2.58 3.50
CA GLY A 43 -41.74 -3.68 3.01
C GLY A 43 -40.29 -3.21 2.79
N PHE A 44 -39.37 -4.16 2.54
CA PHE A 44 -38.00 -3.80 2.19
C PHE A 44 -37.94 -3.17 0.81
N THR A 45 -36.95 -2.29 0.62
CA THR A 45 -36.80 -1.56 -0.63
C THR A 45 -35.40 -1.70 -1.22
N ALA A 46 -35.34 -2.04 -2.50
CA ALA A 46 -34.11 -1.98 -3.27
C ALA A 46 -34.19 -0.90 -4.34
N LEU A 47 -33.10 -0.19 -4.54
CA LEU A 47 -32.98 0.84 -5.55
C LEU A 47 -32.10 0.36 -6.70
N LEU A 48 -32.64 0.37 -7.91
CA LEU A 48 -31.93 0.03 -9.12
C LEU A 48 -31.54 1.30 -9.89
N THR A 49 -30.22 1.55 -10.00
CA THR A 49 -29.69 2.78 -10.61
C THR A 49 -28.45 2.53 -11.48
N LYS A 50 -28.22 3.39 -12.47
CA LYS A 50 -26.93 3.53 -13.16
C LYS A 50 -25.95 4.44 -12.40
N THR A 51 -26.47 5.38 -11.59
CA THR A 51 -25.70 6.40 -10.87
C THR A 51 -25.80 6.20 -9.36
N GLY A 52 -24.68 6.01 -8.66
CA GLY A 52 -24.64 5.66 -7.23
C GLY A 52 -24.98 6.79 -6.25
N ASN A 53 -25.33 7.99 -6.74
CA ASN A 53 -25.71 9.11 -5.87
C ASN A 53 -27.20 8.99 -5.53
N ILE A 54 -27.50 8.48 -4.35
CA ILE A 54 -28.85 8.36 -3.78
C ILE A 54 -28.78 8.99 -2.40
N THR A 55 -29.69 9.92 -2.12
CA THR A 55 -29.81 10.59 -0.83
C THR A 55 -30.94 10.01 0.03
N GLU A 56 -31.74 9.13 -0.56
CA GLU A 56 -32.91 8.50 0.01
C GLU A 56 -32.53 7.29 0.89
N PRO A 57 -33.23 7.08 2.02
CA PRO A 57 -33.02 5.91 2.87
C PRO A 57 -33.63 4.67 2.19
N VAL A 58 -32.77 3.81 1.64
CA VAL A 58 -33.13 2.53 1.01
C VAL A 58 -32.45 1.36 1.71
N ASP A 59 -33.06 0.17 1.69
CA ASP A 59 -32.50 -1.01 2.34
C ASP A 59 -31.34 -1.63 1.56
N ILE A 60 -31.40 -1.55 0.22
CA ILE A 60 -30.38 -2.02 -0.72
C ILE A 60 -30.25 -1.09 -1.94
N ILE A 61 -29.03 -0.99 -2.46
CA ILE A 61 -28.74 -0.33 -3.75
C ILE A 61 -28.17 -1.37 -4.72
N LEU A 62 -28.82 -1.54 -5.85
CA LEU A 62 -28.43 -2.38 -6.98
C LEU A 62 -27.93 -1.50 -8.13
N LYS A 63 -26.62 -1.55 -8.41
CA LYS A 63 -26.00 -0.74 -9.47
C LYS A 63 -25.95 -1.50 -10.80
N LYS A 64 -26.42 -0.88 -11.90
CA LYS A 64 -26.27 -1.43 -13.26
C LYS A 64 -24.82 -1.24 -13.76
N PRO A 65 -24.24 -2.20 -14.51
CA PRO A 65 -24.84 -3.47 -14.94
C PRO A 65 -24.91 -4.49 -13.80
N LEU A 66 -26.07 -5.14 -13.64
CA LEU A 66 -26.27 -6.18 -12.63
C LEU A 66 -25.49 -7.43 -13.03
N ARG A 67 -24.65 -7.92 -12.13
CA ARG A 67 -24.00 -9.23 -12.24
C ARG A 67 -24.80 -10.25 -11.44
N THR A 68 -24.90 -11.48 -11.94
CA THR A 68 -25.71 -12.55 -11.34
C THR A 68 -25.35 -12.79 -9.88
N THR A 69 -24.05 -12.87 -9.57
CA THR A 69 -23.52 -13.06 -8.20
C THR A 69 -23.90 -11.92 -7.26
N ASN A 70 -23.68 -10.68 -7.69
CA ASN A 70 -23.97 -9.49 -6.89
C ASN A 70 -25.48 -9.34 -6.61
N PHE A 71 -26.30 -9.79 -7.57
CA PHE A 71 -27.75 -9.74 -7.44
C PHE A 71 -28.27 -10.84 -6.50
N SER A 72 -27.72 -12.06 -6.54
CA SER A 72 -28.09 -13.11 -5.57
C SER A 72 -27.70 -12.77 -4.14
N GLU A 73 -26.51 -12.21 -3.92
CA GLU A 73 -26.04 -11.84 -2.57
C GLU A 73 -26.92 -10.75 -1.94
N ALA A 74 -27.33 -9.76 -2.74
CA ALA A 74 -28.23 -8.72 -2.28
C ALA A 74 -29.62 -9.27 -1.90
N LEU A 75 -30.13 -10.24 -2.65
CA LEU A 75 -31.41 -10.89 -2.33
C LEU A 75 -31.32 -11.74 -1.06
N ASN A 76 -30.27 -12.55 -0.90
CA ASN A 76 -30.05 -13.35 0.31
C ASN A 76 -29.92 -12.46 1.57
N LEU A 77 -29.31 -11.28 1.45
CA LEU A 77 -29.24 -10.31 2.56
C LEU A 77 -30.62 -9.76 2.99
N ILE A 78 -31.53 -9.52 2.04
CA ILE A 78 -32.89 -9.07 2.37
C ILE A 78 -33.66 -10.19 3.03
N GLU A 79 -33.49 -11.41 2.55
CA GLU A 79 -34.12 -12.59 3.13
C GLU A 79 -33.82 -12.71 4.64
N ASP A 80 -32.55 -12.60 5.02
CA ASP A 80 -32.14 -12.61 6.43
C ASP A 80 -32.86 -11.53 7.26
N LYS A 81 -33.08 -10.35 6.67
CA LYS A 81 -33.79 -9.25 7.32
C LYS A 81 -35.30 -9.51 7.41
N ILE A 82 -35.92 -10.06 6.37
CA ILE A 82 -37.34 -10.47 6.35
C ILE A 82 -37.56 -11.52 7.44
N SER A 83 -36.74 -12.58 7.47
CA SER A 83 -36.83 -13.65 8.47
C SER A 83 -36.65 -13.12 9.89
N ALA A 84 -35.72 -12.19 10.11
CA ALA A 84 -35.50 -11.56 11.41
C ALA A 84 -36.66 -10.66 11.86
N GLN A 85 -37.40 -10.04 10.93
CA GLN A 85 -38.57 -9.21 11.23
C GLN A 85 -39.79 -10.07 11.55
N GLN A 86 -40.03 -11.13 10.76
CA GLN A 86 -41.12 -12.09 11.01
C GLN A 86 -40.94 -12.85 12.33
N ALA A 87 -39.70 -13.15 12.73
CA ALA A 87 -39.40 -13.78 14.02
C ALA A 87 -39.71 -12.88 15.24
N LYS A 88 -39.81 -11.55 15.06
CA LYS A 88 -40.19 -10.60 16.14
C LYS A 88 -41.70 -10.43 16.30
N GLU A 89 -42.51 -10.88 15.34
CA GLU A 89 -43.97 -10.71 15.35
C GLU A 89 -44.73 -11.90 15.97
N ILE A 90 -44.04 -12.96 16.40
CA ILE A 90 -44.66 -14.11 17.08
C ILE A 90 -44.82 -13.81 18.59
N PRO A 91 -46.04 -13.78 19.16
CA PRO A 91 -46.23 -13.61 20.60
C PRO A 91 -45.86 -14.89 21.37
N LEU A 92 -45.07 -14.75 22.43
CA LEU A 92 -44.81 -15.81 23.42
C LEU A 92 -46.13 -16.22 24.14
N PRO A 93 -46.45 -17.52 24.29
CA PRO A 93 -47.54 -17.96 25.15
C PRO A 93 -47.17 -17.87 26.64
N VAL A 94 -48.20 -17.61 27.43
CA VAL A 94 -48.24 -17.46 28.89
C VAL A 94 -47.77 -18.71 29.65
N ASP A 95 -47.06 -18.45 30.75
CA ASP A 95 -46.68 -19.31 31.88
C ASP A 95 -47.24 -20.74 31.97
N THR A 96 -46.33 -21.71 32.08
CA THR A 96 -46.36 -22.74 33.14
C THR A 96 -44.93 -23.16 33.50
N SER A 97 -44.64 -23.28 34.79
CA SER A 97 -43.41 -23.85 35.36
C SER A 97 -43.79 -24.90 36.41
N PRO A 98 -42.89 -25.74 36.98
CA PRO A 98 -41.60 -26.28 36.51
C PRO A 98 -41.43 -27.80 36.79
N ILE A 99 -40.56 -28.54 36.06
CA ILE A 99 -39.90 -29.77 36.59
C ILE A 99 -38.41 -29.84 36.17
N LYS A 100 -37.59 -30.12 37.20
CA LYS A 100 -36.12 -30.26 37.27
C LYS A 100 -35.57 -31.45 36.46
N GLN A 101 -34.32 -31.38 35.96
CA GLN A 101 -33.14 -31.96 36.61
C GLN A 101 -31.80 -31.78 35.84
N LYS A 102 -30.82 -31.23 36.59
CA LYS A 102 -29.38 -31.56 36.70
C LYS A 102 -28.46 -31.40 35.47
N GLN A 103 -27.48 -30.49 35.60
CA GLN A 103 -26.06 -30.86 35.71
C GLN A 103 -25.22 -29.76 36.39
N LYS A 104 -24.02 -30.15 36.81
CA LYS A 104 -23.26 -29.76 38.02
C LYS A 104 -22.65 -28.35 38.04
N LYS A 105 -22.56 -27.78 39.26
CA LYS A 105 -21.72 -26.64 39.66
C LYS A 105 -20.32 -27.11 40.12
N THR A 106 -19.32 -26.27 39.91
CA THR A 106 -18.24 -25.92 40.86
C THR A 106 -17.86 -24.44 40.61
N SER A 107 -18.41 -23.47 41.37
CA SER A 107 -17.78 -22.66 42.45
C SER A 107 -16.57 -21.82 41.99
N SER A 108 -16.66 -20.49 41.76
CA SER A 108 -16.72 -19.33 42.71
C SER A 108 -15.41 -19.17 43.52
N VAL A 109 -14.72 -18.02 43.67
CA VAL A 109 -15.05 -16.68 44.23
C VAL A 109 -13.79 -15.79 44.04
N LEU A 110 -13.86 -14.47 43.76
CA LEU A 110 -13.63 -13.31 44.68
C LEU A 110 -13.93 -12.03 43.85
N SER A 111 -15.05 -11.33 44.02
CA SER A 111 -15.45 -10.34 45.05
C SER A 111 -14.76 -8.97 44.98
N SER A 112 -15.58 -7.99 44.64
CA SER A 112 -15.51 -6.53 44.71
C SER A 112 -15.33 -5.93 46.12
N LEU A 113 -15.08 -4.60 46.18
CA LEU A 113 -15.64 -3.54 47.05
C LEU A 113 -14.57 -2.41 47.23
N SER A 114 -14.79 -1.10 47.38
CA SER A 114 -15.84 -0.12 47.07
C SER A 114 -15.38 1.25 47.65
N SER A 115 -15.60 2.36 46.92
CA SER A 115 -15.97 3.74 47.33
C SER A 115 -15.47 4.42 48.63
N GLY A 116 -15.09 5.70 48.50
CA GLY A 116 -15.13 6.73 49.57
C GLY A 116 -15.27 8.16 49.01
N LEU A 117 -16.37 8.84 49.37
CA LEU A 117 -16.74 10.24 49.04
C LEU A 117 -16.22 11.23 50.09
N SER A 118 -15.77 12.43 49.72
CA SER A 118 -16.45 13.77 49.90
C SER A 118 -15.33 14.85 49.98
N LYS A 119 -15.45 16.15 49.65
CA LYS A 119 -16.52 17.16 49.72
C LYS A 119 -16.12 18.40 48.89
N TYR A 120 -17.11 19.20 48.51
CA TYR A 120 -17.09 20.45 47.73
C TYR A 120 -16.17 21.58 48.25
N ILE A 121 -15.51 22.31 47.33
CA ILE A 121 -15.36 23.79 47.35
C ILE A 121 -15.43 24.34 45.90
N SER A 122 -16.20 25.42 45.75
CA SER A 122 -16.50 26.20 44.54
C SER A 122 -15.28 26.83 43.85
N GLY A 123 -15.29 26.86 42.51
CA GLY A 123 -14.42 27.73 41.71
C GLY A 123 -14.57 27.44 40.22
N LYS A 124 -14.98 28.46 39.45
CA LYS A 124 -15.14 28.51 37.98
C LYS A 124 -14.54 27.33 37.20
N LYS A 125 -15.40 26.51 36.59
CA LYS A 125 -14.98 25.55 35.55
C LYS A 125 -14.47 26.33 34.33
N SER A 126 -13.16 26.54 34.26
CA SER A 126 -12.47 26.68 32.99
C SER A 126 -12.55 25.34 32.29
N THR A 127 -13.29 25.26 31.20
CA THR A 127 -13.32 24.09 30.32
C THR A 127 -12.05 24.08 29.48
N THR A 128 -10.92 23.73 30.07
CA THR A 128 -9.75 23.32 29.29
C THR A 128 -10.05 21.92 28.75
N LYS A 129 -10.49 21.83 27.48
CA LYS A 129 -10.39 20.60 26.69
C LYS A 129 -8.96 20.08 26.88
N LYS A 130 -8.81 18.87 27.41
CA LYS A 130 -7.51 18.21 27.54
C LYS A 130 -7.11 17.79 26.12
N THR A 131 -6.36 18.64 25.42
CA THR A 131 -5.80 18.38 24.10
C THR A 131 -5.02 17.06 24.13
N ALA A 132 -5.12 16.25 23.07
CA ALA A 132 -4.25 15.09 22.94
C ALA A 132 -2.78 15.54 23.04
N SER A 133 -2.04 15.00 24.02
CA SER A 133 -0.62 15.33 24.20
C SER A 133 0.17 14.78 23.02
N LEU A 134 0.95 15.62 22.35
CA LEU A 134 1.71 15.21 21.18
C LEU A 134 2.88 14.29 21.58
N SER A 135 2.87 13.06 21.07
CA SER A 135 3.92 12.06 21.33
C SER A 135 4.91 12.02 20.16
N LEU A 136 6.01 12.77 20.28
CA LEU A 136 7.09 12.80 19.29
C LEU A 136 8.41 12.33 19.91
N GLN A 137 9.17 11.52 19.16
CA GLN A 137 10.50 11.08 19.56
C GLN A 137 11.53 12.17 19.28
N LEU A 138 12.22 12.62 20.33
CA LEU A 138 13.22 13.68 20.30
C LEU A 138 14.50 13.25 21.04
N PRO A 139 15.69 13.68 20.58
CA PRO A 139 16.92 13.49 21.33
C PRO A 139 16.97 14.42 22.55
N GLU A 140 17.78 14.05 23.55
CA GLU A 140 18.11 14.94 24.67
C GLU A 140 18.89 16.16 24.18
N GLN A 141 18.58 17.33 24.74
CA GLN A 141 19.23 18.60 24.40
C GLN A 141 20.09 19.13 25.55
N ASN A 142 21.24 19.72 25.20
CA ASN A 142 22.18 20.34 26.12
C ASN A 142 22.58 21.75 25.66
N ALA A 143 23.28 22.49 26.51
CA ALA A 143 23.62 23.89 26.26
C ALA A 143 24.99 24.12 25.58
N SER A 144 25.71 23.06 25.19
CA SER A 144 27.08 23.18 24.66
C SER A 144 27.08 23.25 23.13
N ALA A 145 27.53 24.38 22.58
CA ALA A 145 27.42 24.70 21.15
C ALA A 145 28.67 24.42 20.30
N ASN A 146 29.71 23.79 20.85
CA ASN A 146 31.04 23.76 20.22
C ASN A 146 31.12 23.07 18.85
N ASP A 147 30.10 22.27 18.49
CA ASP A 147 30.17 21.36 17.35
C ASP A 147 29.17 21.70 16.22
N THR A 148 28.59 22.92 16.18
CA THR A 148 27.63 23.29 15.12
C THR A 148 27.60 24.78 14.78
N ILE A 149 27.24 25.09 13.54
CA ILE A 149 27.00 26.44 13.05
C ILE A 149 25.59 26.89 13.46
N VAL A 150 25.50 28.00 14.20
CA VAL A 150 24.23 28.58 14.67
C VAL A 150 23.87 29.92 14.02
N ASP A 151 24.73 30.44 13.14
CA ASP A 151 24.51 31.67 12.38
C ASP A 151 24.12 31.34 10.94
N ALA A 152 23.01 31.91 10.46
CA ALA A 152 22.43 31.58 9.16
C ALA A 152 23.27 32.06 7.97
N GLU A 153 23.93 33.21 8.10
CA GLU A 153 24.81 33.75 7.06
C GLU A 153 26.09 32.92 6.95
N LEU A 154 26.69 32.58 8.10
CA LEU A 154 27.84 31.68 8.16
C LEU A 154 27.50 30.30 7.60
N LEU A 155 26.32 29.77 7.92
CA LEU A 155 25.87 28.49 7.37
C LEU A 155 25.73 28.55 5.84
N THR A 156 25.15 29.62 5.32
CA THR A 156 24.97 29.81 3.86
C THR A 156 26.33 29.91 3.17
N ASN A 157 27.25 30.74 3.69
CA ASN A 157 28.60 30.87 3.16
C ASN A 157 29.38 29.55 3.20
N TRP A 158 29.22 28.77 4.28
CA TRP A 158 29.83 27.45 4.38
C TRP A 158 29.26 26.47 3.34
N LEU A 159 27.95 26.47 3.12
CA LEU A 159 27.32 25.64 2.09
C LEU A 159 27.80 26.00 0.68
N ASP A 160 27.92 27.28 0.36
CA ASP A 160 28.41 27.75 -0.94
C ASP A 160 29.86 27.32 -1.22
N SER A 161 30.62 26.97 -0.17
CA SER A 161 31.99 26.43 -0.29
C SER A 161 32.05 24.92 -0.56
N LEU A 162 30.94 24.19 -0.42
CA LEU A 162 30.92 22.73 -0.58
C LEU A 162 30.99 22.30 -2.05
N ASN A 163 31.64 21.16 -2.29
CA ASN A 163 31.65 20.54 -3.61
C ASN A 163 30.40 19.67 -3.84
N TYR A 164 29.46 20.17 -4.64
CA TYR A 164 28.22 19.48 -4.99
C TYR A 164 28.37 18.41 -6.09
N SER A 165 29.58 18.09 -6.56
CA SER A 165 29.78 17.00 -7.52
C SER A 165 29.57 15.61 -6.89
N ASP A 166 29.74 15.51 -5.57
CA ASP A 166 29.54 14.29 -4.80
C ASP A 166 28.48 14.50 -3.70
N ASN A 167 27.28 13.99 -3.97
CA ASN A 167 26.16 14.06 -3.03
C ASN A 167 26.45 13.29 -1.74
N ASN A 168 27.22 12.19 -1.79
CA ASN A 168 27.50 11.38 -0.60
C ASN A 168 28.36 12.17 0.39
N HIS A 169 29.42 12.80 -0.11
CA HIS A 169 30.27 13.68 0.68
C HIS A 169 29.49 14.90 1.18
N THR A 170 28.68 15.53 0.30
CA THR A 170 27.85 16.69 0.67
C THR A 170 26.93 16.36 1.84
N ILE A 171 26.13 15.30 1.75
CA ILE A 171 25.20 14.91 2.82
C ILE A 171 25.95 14.58 4.13
N ALA A 172 27.08 13.87 4.05
CA ALA A 172 27.88 13.57 5.24
C ALA A 172 28.38 14.85 5.94
N ALA A 173 28.80 15.87 5.17
CA ALA A 173 29.19 17.17 5.70
C ALA A 173 28.00 17.90 6.36
N LEU A 174 26.81 17.87 5.75
CA LEU A 174 25.58 18.45 6.34
C LEU A 174 25.27 17.80 7.69
N LEU A 175 25.31 16.47 7.76
CA LEU A 175 25.05 15.70 8.97
C LEU A 175 26.01 16.08 10.11
N GLY A 176 27.29 16.36 9.79
CA GLY A 176 28.27 16.82 10.77
C GLY A 176 27.85 18.09 11.54
N ASN A 177 27.02 18.95 10.94
CA ASN A 177 26.49 20.14 11.62
C ASN A 177 25.04 19.97 12.11
N LEU A 178 24.20 19.26 11.34
CA LEU A 178 22.77 19.11 11.63
C LEU A 178 22.53 18.20 12.85
N ILE A 179 23.32 17.12 13.00
CA ILE A 179 23.23 16.22 14.14
C ILE A 179 23.47 17.01 15.45
N PRO A 180 24.61 17.71 15.64
CA PRO A 180 24.81 18.46 16.88
C PRO A 180 23.81 19.62 17.05
N LEU A 181 23.35 20.26 15.96
CA LEU A 181 22.29 21.27 16.01
C LEU A 181 21.03 20.76 16.73
N ASN A 182 20.60 19.53 16.47
CA ASN A 182 19.41 18.95 17.11
C ASN A 182 19.57 18.65 18.60
N ARG A 183 20.81 18.47 19.06
CA ARG A 183 21.14 18.26 20.48
C ARG A 183 21.46 19.57 21.21
N LEU A 184 21.48 20.72 20.52
CA LEU A 184 21.75 22.02 21.13
C LEU A 184 20.47 22.78 21.52
N THR A 185 20.43 23.34 22.72
CA THR A 185 19.35 24.25 23.13
C THR A 185 19.53 25.63 22.48
N ILE A 186 18.66 25.97 21.52
CA ILE A 186 18.58 27.29 20.88
C ILE A 186 17.14 27.75 20.71
N ALA A 187 16.95 29.04 20.42
CA ALA A 187 15.63 29.60 20.13
C ALA A 187 15.00 28.96 18.86
N HIS A 188 13.72 28.62 18.93
CA HIS A 188 12.99 27.97 17.82
C HIS A 188 13.05 28.74 16.50
N LYS A 189 13.08 30.09 16.52
CA LYS A 189 13.17 30.90 15.30
C LYS A 189 14.53 30.73 14.62
N VAL A 190 15.62 30.76 15.40
CA VAL A 190 16.98 30.52 14.91
C VAL A 190 17.09 29.10 14.35
N ARG A 191 16.59 28.10 15.08
CA ARG A 191 16.54 26.71 14.61
C ARG A 191 15.81 26.60 13.27
N PHE A 192 14.64 27.23 13.16
CA PHE A 192 13.83 27.18 11.95
C PHE A 192 14.55 27.78 10.73
N GLU A 193 15.23 28.91 10.89
CA GLU A 193 16.02 29.54 9.82
C GLU A 193 17.12 28.61 9.32
N LEU A 194 17.88 27.99 10.23
CA LEU A 194 18.93 27.03 9.88
C LEU A 194 18.36 25.79 9.17
N LEU A 195 17.25 25.22 9.67
CA LEU A 195 16.62 24.04 9.07
C LEU A 195 16.11 24.29 7.65
N GLU A 196 15.66 25.49 7.32
CA GLU A 196 15.19 25.81 5.96
C GLU A 196 16.35 25.90 4.97
N ILE A 197 17.53 26.32 5.42
CA ILE A 197 18.77 26.28 4.65
C ILE A 197 19.15 24.81 4.36
N TYR A 198 19.22 23.96 5.40
CA TYR A 198 19.49 22.53 5.22
C TYR A 198 18.47 21.83 4.33
N ARG A 199 17.17 22.11 4.54
CA ARG A 199 16.07 21.52 3.76
C ARG A 199 16.24 21.77 2.28
N THR A 200 16.64 22.99 1.87
CA THR A 200 16.82 23.34 0.47
C THR A 200 17.86 22.44 -0.21
N VAL A 201 18.99 22.21 0.45
CA VAL A 201 20.06 21.34 -0.09
C VAL A 201 19.65 19.86 -0.09
N ILE A 202 19.09 19.38 1.01
CA ILE A 202 18.67 17.98 1.16
C ILE A 202 17.57 17.64 0.14
N HIS A 203 16.56 18.51 -0.02
CA HIS A 203 15.47 18.29 -0.97
C HIS A 203 15.95 18.32 -2.42
N LYS A 204 16.90 19.21 -2.76
CA LYS A 204 17.53 19.20 -4.07
C LYS A 204 18.15 17.83 -4.37
N ILE A 205 18.90 17.26 -3.43
CA ILE A 205 19.51 15.94 -3.59
C ILE A 205 18.44 14.83 -3.67
N LEU A 206 17.46 14.85 -2.77
CA LEU A 206 16.38 13.87 -2.68
C LEU A 206 15.57 13.74 -3.98
N PHE A 207 15.30 14.86 -4.65
CA PHE A 207 14.49 14.91 -5.86
C PHE A 207 15.29 15.03 -7.17
N THR A 208 16.63 15.02 -7.11
CA THR A 208 17.46 15.00 -8.33
C THR A 208 17.24 13.68 -9.07
N ARG A 209 16.91 13.77 -10.36
CA ARG A 209 16.64 12.63 -11.25
C ARG A 209 17.32 12.80 -12.61
N ASP A 210 18.55 13.30 -12.62
CA ASP A 210 19.36 13.37 -13.83
C ASP A 210 19.85 11.97 -14.25
N ILE A 211 20.45 11.87 -15.44
CA ILE A 211 20.96 10.59 -15.96
C ILE A 211 21.98 9.97 -15.00
N ALA A 212 22.78 10.77 -14.31
CA ALA A 212 23.76 10.29 -13.34
C ALA A 212 23.11 9.70 -12.09
N ALA A 213 22.03 10.29 -11.58
CA ALA A 213 21.22 9.75 -10.50
C ALA A 213 20.55 8.43 -10.92
N ILE A 214 19.95 8.38 -12.11
CA ILE A 214 19.33 7.15 -12.63
C ILE A 214 20.37 6.04 -12.79
N LYS A 215 21.56 6.34 -13.33
CA LYS A 215 22.64 5.35 -13.43
C LYS A 215 23.09 4.85 -12.06
N ARG A 216 23.29 5.73 -11.08
CA ARG A 216 23.61 5.34 -9.70
C ARG A 216 22.53 4.46 -9.07
N ASP A 217 21.26 4.75 -9.35
CA ASP A 217 20.14 3.95 -8.88
C ASP A 217 20.10 2.56 -9.54
N LEU A 218 20.68 2.40 -10.73
CA LEU A 218 20.77 1.12 -11.44
C LEU A 218 22.09 0.38 -11.13
N ASP A 219 23.14 1.11 -10.74
CA ASP A 219 24.45 0.56 -10.40
C ASP A 219 24.43 -0.07 -9.00
N VAL A 220 24.66 -1.38 -8.99
CA VAL A 220 24.69 -2.21 -7.78
C VAL A 220 26.07 -2.05 -7.12
N SER A 221 26.17 -1.17 -6.12
CA SER A 221 27.37 -1.06 -5.27
C SER A 221 27.04 -0.87 -3.78
N ALA A 222 27.96 -1.31 -2.92
CA ALA A 222 27.91 -1.02 -1.48
C ALA A 222 27.93 0.49 -1.20
N GLU A 223 28.55 1.28 -2.08
CA GLU A 223 28.55 2.74 -2.01
C GLU A 223 27.15 3.32 -2.22
N HIS A 224 26.34 2.77 -3.13
CA HIS A 224 24.95 3.15 -3.33
C HIS A 224 24.10 2.89 -2.07
N LEU A 225 24.28 1.74 -1.42
CA LEU A 225 23.60 1.43 -0.16
C LEU A 225 23.96 2.44 0.94
N LYS A 226 25.23 2.79 1.06
CA LYS A 226 25.70 3.84 1.97
C LYS A 226 25.07 5.19 1.65
N ALA A 227 24.97 5.56 0.37
CA ALA A 227 24.31 6.78 -0.07
C ALA A 227 22.84 6.86 0.39
N ILE A 228 22.07 5.79 0.17
CA ILE A 228 20.67 5.67 0.59
C ILE A 228 20.54 5.85 2.11
N LYS A 229 21.35 5.11 2.89
CA LYS A 229 21.32 5.17 4.36
C LYS A 229 21.70 6.57 4.87
N THR A 230 22.72 7.19 4.29
CA THR A 230 23.19 8.52 4.69
C THR A 230 22.15 9.61 4.38
N LEU A 231 21.51 9.56 3.20
CA LEU A 231 20.43 10.49 2.86
C LEU A 231 19.19 10.29 3.74
N SER A 232 18.83 9.03 4.05
CA SER A 232 17.74 8.72 4.98
C SER A 232 17.98 9.33 6.36
N LEU A 233 19.22 9.25 6.88
CA LEU A 233 19.59 9.88 8.16
C LEU A 233 19.50 11.41 8.10
N ALA A 234 19.87 12.03 6.97
CA ALA A 234 19.76 13.48 6.82
C ALA A 234 18.31 13.96 6.79
N ILE A 235 17.40 13.20 6.17
CA ILE A 235 15.96 13.50 6.23
C ILE A 235 15.46 13.33 7.67
N ASP A 236 15.89 12.29 8.38
CA ASP A 236 15.49 12.04 9.77
C ASP A 236 15.94 13.16 10.72
N GLU A 237 17.20 13.58 10.64
CA GLU A 237 17.70 14.70 11.43
C GLU A 237 17.00 16.02 11.05
N LEU A 238 16.61 16.20 9.79
CA LEU A 238 15.79 17.34 9.40
C LEU A 238 14.38 17.27 10.02
N THR A 239 13.74 16.10 10.04
CA THR A 239 12.46 15.85 10.71
C THR A 239 12.57 16.17 12.21
N ILE A 240 13.59 15.63 12.90
CA ILE A 240 13.85 15.87 14.32
C ILE A 240 13.91 17.38 14.61
N GLY A 241 14.62 18.14 13.78
CA GLY A 241 14.72 19.59 13.94
C GLY A 241 13.37 20.30 13.96
N TYR A 242 12.45 19.95 13.05
CA TYR A 242 11.10 20.51 13.03
C TYR A 242 10.26 20.02 14.20
N LYS A 243 10.34 18.73 14.56
CA LYS A 243 9.64 18.15 15.72
C LYS A 243 10.01 18.88 17.03
N ILE A 244 11.29 19.21 17.23
CA ILE A 244 11.75 20.01 18.38
C ILE A 244 10.99 21.35 18.45
N ILE A 245 10.82 22.04 17.31
CA ILE A 245 10.10 23.33 17.29
C ILE A 245 8.62 23.13 17.62
N VAL A 246 7.98 22.10 17.05
CA VAL A 246 6.57 21.77 17.33
C VAL A 246 6.36 21.57 18.83
N THR A 247 7.17 20.71 19.47
CA THR A 247 7.08 20.43 20.91
C THR A 247 7.36 21.67 21.76
N GLN A 248 8.33 22.51 21.39
CA GLN A 248 8.62 23.75 22.11
C GLN A 248 7.47 24.77 22.04
N LEU A 249 6.78 24.87 20.89
CA LEU A 249 5.63 25.77 20.73
C LEU A 249 4.41 25.26 21.50
N GLU A 250 4.14 23.95 21.45
CA GLU A 250 3.09 23.29 22.23
C GLU A 250 3.29 23.51 23.75
N GLN A 251 4.50 23.26 24.26
CA GLN A 251 4.83 23.43 25.69
C GLN A 251 4.69 24.88 26.17
N LYS A 252 4.90 25.86 25.29
CA LYS A 252 4.69 27.28 25.57
C LYS A 252 3.21 27.68 25.56
N GLY A 253 2.32 26.79 25.16
CA GLY A 253 0.90 27.07 24.98
C GLY A 253 0.63 28.00 23.79
N ASP A 254 1.51 28.02 22.78
CA ASP A 254 1.23 28.77 21.55
C ASP A 254 0.01 28.15 20.86
N ASN A 255 -0.89 29.00 20.36
CA ASN A 255 -2.11 28.53 19.73
C ASN A 255 -1.85 28.27 18.24
N ALA A 256 -1.78 26.99 17.84
CA ALA A 256 -1.57 26.59 16.45
C ALA A 256 -2.64 27.13 15.50
N GLU A 257 -3.86 27.38 16.01
CA GLU A 257 -4.97 27.92 15.24
C GLU A 257 -4.71 29.35 14.76
N THR A 258 -4.07 30.17 15.59
CA THR A 258 -3.82 31.60 15.32
C THR A 258 -2.38 31.87 14.89
N SER A 259 -1.45 31.02 15.30
CA SER A 259 -0.03 31.11 14.98
C SER A 259 0.27 30.51 13.61
N LYS A 260 0.37 31.38 12.59
CA LYS A 260 0.83 30.99 11.24
C LYS A 260 2.19 30.28 11.27
N PHE A 261 3.07 30.69 12.19
CA PHE A 261 4.38 30.08 12.36
C PHE A 261 4.26 28.63 12.86
N PHE A 262 3.43 28.39 13.87
CA PHE A 262 3.23 27.05 14.40
C PHE A 262 2.64 26.11 13.33
N LEU A 263 1.62 26.56 12.60
CA LEU A 263 1.05 25.81 11.47
C LEU A 263 2.09 25.48 10.40
N LEU A 264 2.98 26.43 10.06
CA LEU A 264 4.06 26.18 9.11
C LEU A 264 5.01 25.07 9.57
N VAL A 265 5.42 25.11 10.84
CA VAL A 265 6.34 24.11 11.38
C VAL A 265 5.68 22.73 11.45
N ILE A 266 4.39 22.65 11.80
CA ILE A 266 3.62 21.40 11.75
C ILE A 266 3.62 20.84 10.33
N ASN A 267 3.30 21.66 9.33
CA ASN A 267 3.30 21.23 7.93
C ASN A 267 4.70 20.80 7.47
N ARG A 268 5.77 21.49 7.90
CA ARG A 268 7.15 21.10 7.59
C ARG A 268 7.54 19.77 8.22
N SER A 269 7.12 19.53 9.47
CA SER A 269 7.32 18.25 10.16
C SER A 269 6.63 17.12 9.41
N ALA A 270 5.36 17.31 9.05
CA ALA A 270 4.57 16.34 8.28
C ALA A 270 5.19 16.07 6.90
N GLU A 271 5.66 17.13 6.22
CA GLU A 271 6.35 17.02 4.94
C GLU A 271 7.59 16.13 5.05
N GLN A 272 8.44 16.33 6.07
CA GLN A 272 9.65 15.51 6.23
C GLN A 272 9.33 14.06 6.58
N LEU A 273 8.36 13.82 7.48
CA LEU A 273 7.90 12.46 7.77
C LEU A 273 7.36 11.76 6.51
N ALA A 274 6.57 12.46 5.69
CA ALA A 274 6.11 11.93 4.41
C ALA A 274 7.27 11.62 3.45
N GLN A 275 8.31 12.46 3.43
CA GLN A 275 9.52 12.19 2.64
C GLN A 275 10.30 10.98 3.14
N GLN A 276 10.37 10.74 4.45
CA GLN A 276 11.00 9.53 5.00
C GLN A 276 10.31 8.27 4.50
N VAL A 277 8.97 8.23 4.58
CA VAL A 277 8.15 7.11 4.11
C VAL A 277 8.32 6.91 2.60
N LEU A 278 8.22 7.99 1.82
CA LEU A 278 8.41 7.94 0.36
C LEU A 278 9.80 7.41 -0.02
N HIS A 279 10.86 7.96 0.59
CA HIS A 279 12.23 7.56 0.32
C HIS A 279 12.45 6.08 0.63
N ALA A 280 11.89 5.57 1.74
CA ALA A 280 11.96 4.15 2.08
C ALA A 280 11.32 3.28 0.97
N PHE A 281 10.10 3.61 0.56
CA PHE A 281 9.41 2.88 -0.51
C PHE A 281 10.15 2.86 -1.85
N GLN A 282 10.82 3.96 -2.23
CA GLN A 282 11.60 4.02 -3.47
C GLN A 282 12.74 3.01 -3.54
N TYR A 283 13.23 2.54 -2.40
CA TYR A 283 14.31 1.55 -2.29
C TYR A 283 13.84 0.25 -1.64
N TYR A 284 12.53 -0.02 -1.69
CA TYR A 284 11.90 -1.20 -1.12
C TYR A 284 12.18 -1.40 0.37
N ARG A 285 12.48 -0.34 1.11
CA ARG A 285 12.74 -0.39 2.56
C ARG A 285 11.47 -0.09 3.33
N SER A 286 11.36 -0.70 4.50
CA SER A 286 10.35 -0.33 5.48
C SER A 286 10.55 1.13 5.92
N PRO A 287 9.48 1.91 6.11
CA PRO A 287 9.57 3.24 6.68
C PRO A 287 10.32 3.22 8.02
N PRO A 288 11.03 4.30 8.37
CA PRO A 288 11.66 4.40 9.68
C PRO A 288 10.64 4.15 10.80
N PRO A 289 11.02 3.44 11.86
CA PRO A 289 10.13 3.18 12.97
C PRO A 289 9.52 4.49 13.49
N THR A 290 8.23 4.44 13.79
CA THR A 290 7.39 5.54 14.29
C THR A 290 7.03 6.65 13.30
N ALA A 291 7.55 6.64 12.07
CA ALA A 291 7.28 7.73 11.12
C ALA A 291 5.77 7.89 10.80
N LEU A 292 5.06 6.78 10.61
CA LEU A 292 3.61 6.82 10.37
C LEU A 292 2.86 7.12 11.67
N TYR A 293 3.29 6.54 12.79
CA TYR A 293 2.72 6.83 14.10
C TYR A 293 2.78 8.33 14.45
N GLU A 294 3.93 8.99 14.25
CA GLU A 294 4.12 10.42 14.50
C GLU A 294 3.28 11.28 13.54
N LEU A 295 3.14 10.87 12.27
CA LEU A 295 2.18 11.49 11.34
C LEU A 295 0.75 11.38 11.86
N HIS A 296 0.36 10.23 12.41
CA HIS A 296 -0.95 10.06 13.02
C HIS A 296 -1.14 10.91 14.28
N GLN A 297 -0.08 11.09 15.11
CA GLN A 297 -0.15 11.97 16.26
C GLN A 297 -0.34 13.43 15.83
N LEU A 298 0.38 13.87 14.80
CA LEU A 298 0.18 15.21 14.22
C LEU A 298 -1.23 15.36 13.61
N TYR A 299 -1.77 14.30 13.00
CA TYR A 299 -3.15 14.31 12.50
C TYR A 299 -4.16 14.53 13.62
N LEU A 300 -4.08 13.73 14.69
CA LEU A 300 -5.00 13.84 15.84
C LEU A 300 -4.87 15.22 16.50
N PHE A 301 -3.64 15.74 16.64
CA PHE A 301 -3.41 17.08 17.14
C PHE A 301 -4.04 18.15 16.24
N CYS A 302 -3.87 18.06 14.92
CA CYS A 302 -4.43 19.03 13.98
C CYS A 302 -5.96 18.96 13.92
N GLU A 303 -6.53 17.78 14.08
CA GLU A 303 -7.97 17.54 14.15
C GLU A 303 -8.56 18.17 15.40
N ASP A 304 -7.97 17.92 16.58
CA ASP A 304 -8.40 18.47 17.87
C ASP A 304 -8.35 20.01 17.92
N ASN A 305 -7.44 20.61 17.16
CA ASN A 305 -7.26 22.07 17.06
C ASN A 305 -7.93 22.70 15.82
N GLU A 306 -8.68 21.93 15.02
CA GLU A 306 -9.42 22.43 13.84
C GLU A 306 -8.53 23.14 12.79
N ILE A 307 -7.31 22.63 12.59
CA ILE A 307 -6.29 23.21 11.69
C ILE A 307 -5.93 22.34 10.48
N LEU A 308 -6.50 21.14 10.35
CA LEU A 308 -6.17 20.16 9.29
C LEU A 308 -6.07 20.77 7.88
N HIS A 309 -7.01 21.64 7.52
CA HIS A 309 -7.12 22.24 6.18
C HIS A 309 -6.47 23.62 6.07
N LYS A 310 -5.98 24.20 7.18
CA LYS A 310 -5.41 25.55 7.16
C LYS A 310 -4.05 25.53 6.47
N GLN A 311 -3.74 26.61 5.74
CA GLN A 311 -2.44 26.84 5.11
C GLN A 311 -1.75 28.04 5.75
N ALA A 312 -0.44 27.92 5.91
CA ALA A 312 0.39 28.99 6.44
C ALA A 312 0.99 29.79 5.27
N GLU A 313 0.39 30.94 4.95
CA GLU A 313 0.87 31.82 3.88
C GLU A 313 1.98 32.74 4.38
N PHE A 314 3.14 32.71 3.70
CA PHE A 314 4.29 33.59 3.94
C PHE A 314 4.74 34.21 2.61
N LYS A 315 5.00 35.52 2.59
CA LYS A 315 5.35 36.25 1.35
C LYS A 315 6.64 35.76 0.69
N ASP A 316 7.59 35.28 1.49
CA ASP A 316 8.95 34.94 1.03
C ASP A 316 9.22 33.42 1.01
N LYS A 317 8.18 32.59 1.20
CA LYS A 317 8.30 31.12 1.17
C LYS A 317 7.25 30.53 0.26
N ALA A 318 7.61 29.47 -0.48
CA ALA A 318 6.64 28.75 -1.30
C ALA A 318 5.47 28.29 -0.43
N ASN A 319 4.24 28.65 -0.83
CA ASN A 319 3.02 28.19 -0.18
C ASN A 319 2.99 26.66 -0.26
N GLY A 320 3.14 26.01 0.88
CA GLY A 320 3.09 24.55 0.98
C GLY A 320 1.64 24.04 1.02
N SER A 321 1.47 22.76 0.73
CA SER A 321 0.19 22.08 0.93
C SER A 321 -0.24 22.13 2.41
N SER A 322 -1.55 22.03 2.66
CA SER A 322 -2.07 21.90 4.02
C SER A 322 -1.63 20.57 4.65
N PHE A 323 -1.69 20.47 5.98
CA PHE A 323 -1.35 19.23 6.69
C PHE A 323 -2.12 18.03 6.12
N ILE A 324 -3.44 18.15 5.99
CA ILE A 324 -4.30 17.05 5.52
C ILE A 324 -3.93 16.59 4.11
N HIS A 325 -3.50 17.50 3.24
CA HIS A 325 -3.09 17.15 1.88
C HIS A 325 -1.79 16.33 1.89
N ILE A 326 -0.79 16.74 2.66
CA ILE A 326 0.48 16.01 2.82
C ILE A 326 0.21 14.62 3.41
N TYR A 327 -0.62 14.58 4.45
CA TYR A 327 -0.99 13.37 5.17
C TYR A 327 -1.74 12.37 4.27
N THR A 328 -2.80 12.81 3.59
CA THR A 328 -3.57 11.95 2.68
C THR A 328 -2.75 11.47 1.50
N GLN A 329 -1.88 12.31 0.92
CA GLN A 329 -1.00 11.93 -0.18
C GLN A 329 -0.13 10.73 0.17
N ILE A 330 0.55 10.79 1.32
CA ILE A 330 1.45 9.70 1.73
C ILE A 330 0.68 8.45 2.14
N LEU A 331 -0.48 8.60 2.78
CA LEU A 331 -1.31 7.44 3.13
C LEU A 331 -1.89 6.73 1.90
N LEU A 332 -2.33 7.49 0.89
CA LEU A 332 -2.77 6.91 -0.39
C LEU A 332 -1.66 6.10 -1.07
N LEU A 333 -0.42 6.61 -1.05
CA LEU A 333 0.73 5.85 -1.55
C LEU A 333 0.94 4.57 -0.73
N SER A 334 0.91 4.66 0.60
CA SER A 334 1.16 3.53 1.49
C SER A 334 0.14 2.40 1.35
N ILE A 335 -1.14 2.70 1.09
CA ILE A 335 -2.17 1.67 0.85
C ILE A 335 -2.17 1.11 -0.58
N SER A 336 -1.33 1.64 -1.48
CA SER A 336 -1.28 1.24 -2.90
C SER A 336 -0.30 0.09 -3.19
N GLU A 337 0.15 -0.65 -2.17
CA GLU A 337 1.16 -1.73 -2.28
C GLU A 337 2.48 -1.27 -2.96
N PRO A 338 3.19 -0.26 -2.40
CA PRO A 338 4.37 0.33 -3.03
C PRO A 338 5.51 -0.67 -3.27
N TYR A 339 5.63 -1.71 -2.44
CA TYR A 339 6.60 -2.79 -2.56
C TYR A 339 6.37 -3.72 -3.77
N SER A 340 5.23 -3.59 -4.45
CA SER A 340 4.91 -4.32 -5.69
C SER A 340 5.06 -3.45 -6.95
N LEU A 341 5.52 -2.22 -6.79
CA LEU A 341 5.72 -1.26 -7.88
C LEU A 341 7.17 -1.27 -8.36
N GLU A 342 7.39 -0.90 -9.61
CA GLU A 342 8.74 -0.71 -10.11
C GLU A 342 9.39 0.53 -9.47
N LYS A 343 10.73 0.59 -9.45
CA LYS A 343 11.51 1.60 -8.72
C LYS A 343 11.08 3.05 -9.02
N PHE A 344 10.76 3.34 -10.29
CA PHE A 344 10.34 4.67 -10.73
C PHE A 344 8.82 4.89 -10.65
N ASP A 345 8.02 3.83 -10.49
CA ASP A 345 6.58 3.93 -10.35
C ASP A 345 6.18 4.48 -8.98
N VAL A 346 6.96 4.23 -7.92
CA VAL A 346 6.66 4.75 -6.57
C VAL A 346 6.62 6.29 -6.56
N ILE A 347 7.66 6.95 -7.06
CA ILE A 347 7.72 8.43 -7.11
C ILE A 347 6.70 9.01 -8.08
N ARG A 348 6.42 8.29 -9.17
CA ARG A 348 5.38 8.65 -10.13
C ARG A 348 3.99 8.59 -9.50
N LEU A 349 3.70 7.50 -8.78
CA LEU A 349 2.46 7.32 -8.07
C LEU A 349 2.29 8.37 -6.98
N PHE A 350 3.35 8.70 -6.22
CA PHE A 350 3.32 9.80 -5.25
C PHE A 350 2.88 11.13 -5.88
N LYS A 351 3.40 11.48 -7.06
CA LYS A 351 3.00 12.67 -7.82
C LYS A 351 1.56 12.58 -8.34
N LEU A 352 1.08 11.39 -8.67
CA LEU A 352 -0.32 11.17 -9.03
C LEU A 352 -1.24 11.34 -7.82
N MET A 353 -0.87 10.77 -6.67
CA MET A 353 -1.66 10.84 -5.44
C MET A 353 -1.88 12.28 -4.98
N HIS A 354 -0.91 13.18 -5.20
CA HIS A 354 -1.09 14.64 -5.00
C HIS A 354 -2.35 15.19 -5.66
N LYS A 355 -2.73 14.70 -6.85
CA LYS A 355 -3.92 15.18 -7.59
C LYS A 355 -5.24 14.70 -6.99
N PHE A 356 -5.18 13.69 -6.11
CA PHE A 356 -6.35 13.03 -5.51
C PHE A 356 -6.44 13.21 -4.00
N SER A 357 -5.38 13.68 -3.34
CA SER A 357 -5.30 13.87 -1.88
C SER A 357 -6.51 14.57 -1.29
N ASP A 358 -6.95 15.68 -1.91
CA ASP A 358 -8.06 16.51 -1.40
C ASP A 358 -9.44 15.84 -1.51
N GLN A 359 -9.53 14.69 -2.16
CA GLN A 359 -10.79 13.94 -2.32
C GLN A 359 -10.93 12.84 -1.27
N VAL A 360 -9.87 12.53 -0.53
CA VAL A 360 -9.95 11.55 0.55
C VAL A 360 -10.80 12.12 1.67
N GLU A 361 -11.76 11.34 2.14
CA GLU A 361 -12.56 11.70 3.31
C GLU A 361 -12.01 10.96 4.53
N ILE A 362 -11.64 11.72 5.56
CA ILE A 362 -11.29 11.16 6.87
C ILE A 362 -12.31 11.62 7.88
N ILE A 363 -13.11 10.69 8.41
CA ILE A 363 -14.22 10.98 9.32
C ILE A 363 -14.32 9.95 10.45
N PRO A 364 -14.95 10.26 11.59
CA PRO A 364 -15.27 9.26 12.60
C PRO A 364 -16.15 8.14 12.03
N LEU A 365 -15.94 6.89 12.47
CA LEU A 365 -16.83 5.79 12.09
C LEU A 365 -18.19 5.93 12.78
N THR A 366 -19.27 5.76 12.00
CA THR A 366 -20.62 5.59 12.54
C THR A 366 -20.78 4.21 13.20
N ASP A 367 -21.76 4.06 14.09
CA ASP A 367 -22.02 2.76 14.73
C ASP A 367 -22.41 1.66 13.73
N LYS A 368 -23.05 2.03 12.62
CA LYS A 368 -23.31 1.10 11.51
C LYS A 368 -22.01 0.61 10.89
N GLN A 369 -21.07 1.51 10.59
CA GLN A 369 -19.77 1.15 9.99
C GLN A 369 -18.92 0.30 10.93
N LYS A 370 -18.90 0.61 12.24
CA LYS A 370 -18.18 -0.20 13.24
C LYS A 370 -18.63 -1.67 13.21
N ASN A 371 -19.94 -1.89 13.13
CA ASN A 371 -20.56 -3.22 13.22
C ASN A 371 -20.83 -3.86 11.84
N THR A 372 -20.40 -3.25 10.73
CA THR A 372 -20.64 -3.80 9.39
C THR A 372 -19.82 -5.08 9.17
N SER A 373 -20.49 -6.14 8.71
CA SER A 373 -19.88 -7.43 8.38
C SER A 373 -19.81 -7.73 6.88
N SER A 374 -20.50 -6.95 6.04
CA SER A 374 -20.54 -7.16 4.59
C SER A 374 -19.32 -6.52 3.90
N ASP A 375 -18.46 -7.34 3.31
CA ASP A 375 -17.26 -6.88 2.58
C ASP A 375 -17.59 -5.90 1.44
N PHE A 376 -18.73 -6.10 0.77
CA PHE A 376 -19.21 -5.19 -0.26
C PHE A 376 -19.44 -3.76 0.27
N LEU A 377 -20.09 -3.62 1.43
CA LEU A 377 -20.32 -2.31 2.05
C LEU A 377 -19.02 -1.68 2.61
N MET A 378 -17.94 -2.45 2.68
CA MET A 378 -16.62 -2.01 3.11
C MET A 378 -15.66 -1.70 1.95
N THR A 379 -16.12 -1.86 0.70
CA THR A 379 -15.30 -1.59 -0.50
C THR A 379 -14.81 -0.14 -0.52
N GLY A 380 -13.49 0.06 -0.55
CA GLY A 380 -12.86 1.39 -0.53
C GLY A 380 -12.86 2.08 0.83
N HIS A 381 -13.28 1.38 1.90
CA HIS A 381 -13.21 1.85 3.27
C HIS A 381 -12.01 1.24 4.00
N PHE A 382 -11.23 2.10 4.64
CA PHE A 382 -10.10 1.71 5.48
C PHE A 382 -10.29 2.24 6.90
N CYS A 383 -9.69 1.56 7.86
CA CYS A 383 -9.54 2.02 9.23
C CYS A 383 -8.15 2.62 9.41
N LEU A 384 -8.12 3.92 9.68
CA LEU A 384 -6.94 4.64 10.14
C LEU A 384 -6.88 4.54 11.66
N ASP A 385 -6.05 3.65 12.19
CA ASP A 385 -5.80 3.52 13.63
C ASP A 385 -4.67 4.46 14.05
N GLY A 386 -5.03 5.60 14.65
CA GLY A 386 -4.05 6.61 15.07
C GLY A 386 -3.13 6.19 16.23
N THR A 387 -3.20 4.94 16.72
CA THR A 387 -2.36 4.44 17.82
C THR A 387 -1.22 3.53 17.36
N LYS A 388 -1.17 3.18 16.07
CA LYS A 388 -0.21 2.22 15.53
C LYS A 388 0.66 2.86 14.45
N ASP A 389 1.84 2.28 14.24
CA ASP A 389 2.78 2.70 13.21
C ASP A 389 2.53 1.94 11.89
N HIS A 390 1.36 2.13 11.27
CA HIS A 390 0.99 1.45 10.03
C HIS A 390 0.03 2.28 9.18
N PRO A 391 -0.01 2.08 7.84
CA PRO A 391 -0.98 2.78 7.00
C PRO A 391 -2.42 2.29 7.26
N PRO A 392 -3.46 3.00 6.78
CA PRO A 392 -4.84 2.54 6.92
C PRO A 392 -5.03 1.10 6.44
N THR A 393 -5.70 0.29 7.25
CA THR A 393 -5.98 -1.12 6.92
C THR A 393 -7.38 -1.25 6.36
N ALA A 394 -7.60 -2.12 5.37
CA ALA A 394 -8.94 -2.37 4.84
C ALA A 394 -9.94 -2.64 5.99
N MET A 395 -11.10 -2.00 5.95
CA MET A 395 -12.07 -2.09 7.04
C MET A 395 -12.51 -3.54 7.26
N ALA A 396 -12.69 -4.31 6.18
CA ALA A 396 -12.98 -5.75 6.21
C ALA A 396 -11.95 -6.57 7.01
N ALA A 397 -10.67 -6.20 6.95
CA ALA A 397 -9.58 -6.85 7.67
C ALA A 397 -9.34 -6.30 9.09
N THR A 398 -10.13 -5.32 9.54
CA THR A 398 -9.98 -4.66 10.84
C THR A 398 -11.02 -5.17 11.84
N SER A 399 -10.60 -5.52 13.07
CA SER A 399 -11.53 -6.00 14.11
C SER A 399 -12.49 -4.91 14.59
N ILE A 400 -13.67 -5.33 15.11
CA ILE A 400 -14.67 -4.41 15.67
C ILE A 400 -14.09 -3.60 16.85
N GLU A 401 -13.20 -4.21 17.64
CA GLU A 401 -12.51 -3.56 18.76
C GLU A 401 -11.69 -2.36 18.28
N THR A 402 -10.86 -2.55 17.25
CA THR A 402 -10.07 -1.47 16.65
C THR A 402 -10.97 -0.41 16.01
N ARG A 403 -12.01 -0.82 15.26
CA ARG A 403 -13.00 0.10 14.67
C ARG A 403 -13.70 1.00 15.70
N SER A 404 -13.78 0.53 16.95
CA SER A 404 -14.48 1.22 18.04
C SER A 404 -13.59 2.15 18.86
N LEU A 405 -12.28 2.19 18.61
CA LEU A 405 -11.36 3.11 19.28
C LEU A 405 -11.67 4.57 18.93
N SER A 406 -11.57 5.47 19.92
CA SER A 406 -11.80 6.91 19.70
C SER A 406 -10.76 7.58 18.81
N SER A 407 -9.58 6.98 18.67
CA SER A 407 -8.49 7.38 17.78
C SER A 407 -8.63 6.84 16.36
N THR A 408 -9.58 5.94 16.11
CA THR A 408 -9.77 5.35 14.77
C THR A 408 -10.66 6.25 13.92
N ARG A 409 -10.27 6.44 12.66
CA ARG A 409 -11.05 7.16 11.64
C ARG A 409 -11.34 6.24 10.45
N LEU A 410 -12.47 6.47 9.81
CA LEU A 410 -12.71 5.99 8.46
C LEU A 410 -11.81 6.77 7.52
N PHE A 411 -11.00 6.08 6.74
CA PHE A 411 -10.27 6.63 5.61
C PHE A 411 -10.97 6.13 4.35
N ASN A 412 -11.79 6.98 3.74
CA ASN A 412 -12.64 6.66 2.61
C ASN A 412 -11.99 7.09 1.29
N THR A 413 -11.75 6.10 0.43
CA THR A 413 -11.10 6.29 -0.89
C THR A 413 -12.09 6.25 -2.05
N GLN A 414 -13.39 6.04 -1.80
CA GLN A 414 -14.39 6.00 -2.87
C GLN A 414 -14.41 7.28 -3.73
N PRO A 415 -14.29 8.50 -3.19
CA PRO A 415 -14.22 9.70 -4.02
C PRO A 415 -12.98 9.73 -4.93
N VAL A 416 -11.84 9.23 -4.44
CA VAL A 416 -10.60 9.08 -5.24
C VAL A 416 -10.82 8.13 -6.41
N LEU A 417 -11.47 6.98 -6.18
CA LEU A 417 -11.80 6.01 -7.22
C LEU A 417 -12.71 6.62 -8.30
N LEU A 418 -13.70 7.42 -7.90
CA LEU A 418 -14.58 8.14 -8.84
C LEU A 418 -13.79 9.15 -9.68
N ALA A 419 -12.83 9.87 -9.11
CA ALA A 419 -12.02 10.80 -9.88
C ALA A 419 -11.05 10.10 -10.83
N ILE A 420 -10.46 8.97 -10.43
CA ILE A 420 -9.65 8.12 -11.32
C ILE A 420 -10.51 7.63 -12.50
N GLU A 421 -11.76 7.24 -12.27
CA GLU A 421 -12.69 6.86 -13.35
C GLU A 421 -12.93 8.01 -14.34
N GLN A 422 -13.02 9.25 -13.86
CA GLN A 422 -13.13 10.43 -14.74
C GLN A 422 -11.87 10.66 -15.57
N VAL A 423 -10.68 10.40 -15.01
CA VAL A 423 -9.42 10.43 -15.77
C VAL A 423 -9.46 9.38 -16.89
N PHE A 424 -9.94 8.18 -16.62
CA PHE A 424 -10.07 7.13 -17.64
C PHE A 424 -11.07 7.48 -18.74
N LYS A 425 -12.22 8.05 -18.38
CA LYS A 425 -13.22 8.52 -19.37
C LYS A 425 -12.63 9.58 -20.31
N ARG A 426 -11.90 10.55 -19.77
CA ARG A 426 -11.23 11.59 -20.58
C ARG A 426 -10.15 11.00 -21.48
N ALA A 427 -9.33 10.08 -20.97
CA ALA A 427 -8.30 9.41 -21.76
C ALA A 427 -8.91 8.63 -22.93
N ALA A 428 -10.00 7.88 -22.70
CA ALA A 428 -10.71 7.14 -23.74
C ALA A 428 -11.30 8.04 -24.84
N GLN A 429 -11.67 9.29 -24.51
CA GLN A 429 -12.20 10.27 -25.47
C GLN A 429 -11.11 10.98 -26.28
N ALA A 430 -9.90 11.15 -25.73
CA ALA A 430 -8.85 11.97 -26.34
C ALA A 430 -8.11 11.26 -27.50
N SER A 431 -7.80 9.96 -27.37
CA SER A 431 -7.30 9.10 -28.46
C SER A 431 -7.07 7.67 -27.96
N ALA A 432 -6.96 6.69 -28.88
CA ALA A 432 -6.52 5.34 -28.53
C ALA A 432 -5.11 5.29 -27.90
N GLN A 433 -4.24 6.27 -28.21
CA GLN A 433 -2.88 6.33 -27.68
C GLN A 433 -2.83 6.69 -26.18
N ALA A 434 -3.83 7.45 -25.69
CA ALA A 434 -3.93 7.81 -24.27
C ALA A 434 -4.16 6.59 -23.36
N ALA A 435 -4.63 5.45 -23.91
CA ALA A 435 -4.76 4.20 -23.15
C ALA A 435 -3.40 3.56 -22.81
N PHE A 436 -2.34 3.91 -23.54
CA PHE A 436 -0.96 3.48 -23.30
C PHE A 436 -0.16 4.47 -22.43
N ASP A 437 -0.81 5.53 -21.95
CA ASP A 437 -0.19 6.41 -20.96
C ASP A 437 0.16 5.61 -19.71
N THR A 438 1.42 5.72 -19.32
CA THR A 438 2.00 5.01 -18.18
C THR A 438 1.36 5.47 -16.85
N ASP A 439 0.83 6.70 -16.76
CA ASP A 439 0.02 7.14 -15.61
C ASP A 439 -1.27 6.30 -15.51
N ILE A 440 -1.94 6.09 -16.66
CA ILE A 440 -3.19 5.34 -16.72
C ILE A 440 -2.97 3.87 -16.36
N GLN A 441 -1.88 3.26 -16.85
CA GLN A 441 -1.53 1.88 -16.52
C GLN A 441 -1.22 1.71 -15.03
N LEU A 442 -0.48 2.65 -14.45
CA LEU A 442 -0.16 2.65 -13.02
C LEU A 442 -1.43 2.81 -12.16
N LEU A 443 -2.34 3.72 -12.54
CA LEU A 443 -3.63 3.87 -11.86
C LEU A 443 -4.49 2.60 -11.95
N LYS A 444 -4.54 1.94 -13.12
CA LYS A 444 -5.26 0.66 -13.28
C LYS A 444 -4.70 -0.42 -12.36
N LYS A 445 -3.37 -0.47 -12.20
CA LYS A 445 -2.67 -1.44 -11.35
C LYS A 445 -3.05 -1.30 -9.86
N ILE A 446 -3.24 -0.07 -9.37
CA ILE A 446 -3.48 0.20 -7.94
C ILE A 446 -4.96 0.25 -7.54
N ILE A 447 -5.90 0.29 -8.49
CA ILE A 447 -7.35 0.28 -8.20
C ILE A 447 -7.78 -0.85 -7.25
N PRO A 448 -7.38 -2.12 -7.45
CA PRO A 448 -7.76 -3.22 -6.56
C PRO A 448 -7.31 -3.01 -5.11
N GLN A 449 -6.24 -2.23 -4.89
CA GLN A 449 -5.77 -1.89 -3.55
C GLN A 449 -6.65 -0.79 -2.95
N LEU A 450 -6.87 0.30 -3.70
CA LEU A 450 -7.70 1.41 -3.23
C LEU A 450 -9.15 1.00 -2.96
N ASN A 451 -9.76 0.14 -3.76
CA ASN A 451 -11.13 -0.31 -3.53
C ASN A 451 -11.24 -1.52 -2.58
N THR A 452 -10.13 -1.95 -1.97
CA THR A 452 -10.05 -3.13 -1.09
C THR A 452 -10.57 -4.43 -1.72
N SER A 453 -10.54 -4.56 -3.05
CA SER A 453 -11.04 -5.74 -3.77
C SER A 453 -9.93 -6.70 -4.19
N TYR A 454 -8.68 -6.46 -3.76
CA TYR A 454 -7.59 -7.37 -4.04
C TYR A 454 -7.76 -8.67 -3.23
N GLU A 455 -7.89 -9.78 -3.94
CA GLU A 455 -7.95 -11.11 -3.37
C GLU A 455 -6.84 -12.00 -3.93
N ARG A 456 -6.28 -12.85 -3.08
CA ARG A 456 -5.33 -13.86 -3.51
C ARG A 456 -6.08 -14.96 -4.24
N LYS A 457 -5.66 -15.26 -5.48
CA LYS A 457 -6.24 -16.36 -6.28
C LYS A 457 -5.98 -17.75 -5.70
N TYR A 458 -4.89 -17.91 -4.95
CA TYR A 458 -4.46 -19.20 -4.41
C TYR A 458 -4.21 -19.09 -2.91
N GLN A 459 -4.63 -20.12 -2.18
CA GLN A 459 -4.30 -20.27 -0.77
C GLN A 459 -2.80 -20.43 -0.60
N ARG A 460 -2.26 -19.84 0.48
CA ARG A 460 -0.86 -20.03 0.88
C ARG A 460 -0.80 -20.86 2.15
N LEU A 461 0.11 -21.83 2.16
CA LEU A 461 0.42 -22.66 3.30
C LEU A 461 1.74 -22.18 3.92
N PRO A 462 1.80 -21.94 5.24
CA PRO A 462 3.05 -21.64 5.92
C PRO A 462 4.01 -22.82 5.79
N SER A 463 5.31 -22.55 5.68
CA SER A 463 6.33 -23.59 5.77
C SER A 463 6.36 -24.12 7.20
N VAL A 464 6.32 -25.45 7.35
CA VAL A 464 6.43 -26.12 8.66
C VAL A 464 7.90 -26.34 9.06
N HIS A 465 8.81 -26.32 8.09
CA HIS A 465 10.26 -26.51 8.27
C HIS A 465 11.03 -25.40 7.55
N ASP A 466 12.26 -25.14 7.99
CA ASP A 466 13.18 -24.21 7.33
C ASP A 466 13.64 -24.79 5.98
N ARG A 467 12.91 -24.44 4.92
CA ARG A 467 13.24 -24.83 3.56
C ARG A 467 14.16 -23.80 2.95
N GLN A 468 15.44 -24.15 2.90
CA GLN A 468 16.50 -23.35 2.30
C GLN A 468 16.42 -23.42 0.77
N ILE A 469 16.54 -22.26 0.12
CA ILE A 469 16.63 -22.13 -1.33
C ILE A 469 17.77 -21.18 -1.71
N HIS A 470 18.33 -21.39 -2.89
CA HIS A 470 19.22 -20.45 -3.55
C HIS A 470 18.51 -19.86 -4.77
N ILE A 471 18.80 -18.59 -5.06
CA ILE A 471 18.15 -17.85 -6.13
C ILE A 471 19.20 -17.36 -7.12
N ALA A 472 18.98 -17.64 -8.40
CA ALA A 472 19.78 -17.10 -9.50
C ALA A 472 18.97 -16.02 -10.25
N ASN A 473 19.50 -14.80 -10.33
CA ASN A 473 18.85 -13.69 -11.02
C ASN A 473 19.30 -13.58 -12.49
N GLY A 474 18.33 -13.67 -13.41
CA GLY A 474 18.52 -13.53 -14.85
C GLY A 474 18.93 -14.83 -15.56
N ILE A 475 18.63 -14.90 -16.86
CA ILE A 475 18.79 -16.10 -17.70
C ILE A 475 20.22 -16.67 -17.62
N LYS A 476 21.24 -15.82 -17.65
CA LYS A 476 22.64 -16.25 -17.58
C LYS A 476 22.96 -16.98 -16.27
N ALA A 477 22.53 -16.44 -15.13
CA ALA A 477 22.77 -17.03 -13.82
C ALA A 477 21.98 -18.34 -13.66
N ILE A 478 20.72 -18.37 -14.12
CA ILE A 478 19.89 -19.58 -14.10
C ILE A 478 20.52 -20.68 -14.96
N HIS A 479 20.94 -20.35 -16.19
CA HIS A 479 21.60 -21.28 -17.09
C HIS A 479 22.87 -21.87 -16.48
N HIS A 480 23.72 -21.03 -15.90
CA HIS A 480 24.93 -21.49 -15.22
C HIS A 480 24.59 -22.41 -14.04
N GLY A 481 23.63 -22.01 -13.19
CA GLY A 481 23.23 -22.81 -12.04
C GLY A 481 22.63 -24.18 -12.41
N LEU A 482 21.92 -24.26 -13.54
CA LEU A 482 21.42 -25.52 -14.10
C LEU A 482 22.55 -26.42 -14.61
N LYS A 483 23.59 -25.86 -15.25
CA LYS A 483 24.73 -26.63 -15.76
C LYS A 483 25.64 -27.15 -14.64
N GLU A 484 25.87 -26.36 -13.60
CA GLU A 484 26.71 -26.74 -12.46
C GLU A 484 25.94 -27.48 -11.37
N ASN A 485 24.61 -27.58 -11.49
CA ASN A 485 23.69 -28.07 -10.46
C ASN A 485 23.88 -27.36 -9.09
N HIS A 486 24.31 -26.11 -9.13
CA HIS A 486 24.64 -25.29 -7.97
C HIS A 486 24.61 -23.81 -8.34
N VAL A 487 24.13 -22.95 -7.45
CA VAL A 487 24.24 -21.49 -7.59
C VAL A 487 25.45 -21.04 -6.78
N ALA A 488 26.52 -20.61 -7.45
CA ALA A 488 27.73 -20.12 -6.80
C ALA A 488 27.43 -18.87 -5.93
N GLU A 489 28.08 -18.79 -4.75
CA GLU A 489 28.10 -17.65 -3.81
C GLU A 489 26.81 -16.79 -3.84
N GLY A 490 25.75 -17.32 -3.24
CA GLY A 490 24.44 -16.67 -3.16
C GLY A 490 24.03 -16.37 -1.72
N ILE A 491 23.10 -15.43 -1.59
CA ILE A 491 22.39 -15.19 -0.31
C ILE A 491 21.49 -16.39 -0.04
N ASP A 492 21.53 -16.92 1.17
CA ASP A 492 20.63 -18.00 1.61
C ASP A 492 19.23 -17.45 1.89
N TRP A 493 18.21 -18.12 1.35
CA TRP A 493 16.81 -17.75 1.51
C TRP A 493 16.03 -18.88 2.18
N VAL A 494 15.13 -18.51 3.09
CA VAL A 494 14.21 -19.43 3.75
C VAL A 494 12.79 -19.19 3.25
N ILE A 495 12.10 -20.23 2.77
CA ILE A 495 10.69 -20.13 2.38
C ILE A 495 9.80 -19.99 3.62
N ASN A 496 9.09 -18.87 3.73
CA ASN A 496 8.13 -18.63 4.81
C ASN A 496 6.75 -19.25 4.52
N ASN A 497 6.27 -19.15 3.27
CA ASN A 497 5.01 -19.74 2.83
C ASN A 497 5.01 -19.99 1.32
N GLN A 498 4.16 -20.90 0.86
CA GLN A 498 4.00 -21.22 -0.56
C GLN A 498 2.54 -21.50 -0.92
N GLY A 499 2.16 -21.20 -2.16
CA GLY A 499 0.91 -21.64 -2.78
C GLY A 499 1.19 -22.16 -4.18
N SER A 500 0.17 -22.63 -4.90
CA SER A 500 0.33 -23.16 -6.26
C SER A 500 0.87 -22.11 -7.26
N GLY A 501 0.60 -20.82 -7.03
CA GLY A 501 1.06 -19.73 -7.89
C GLY A 501 2.28 -18.96 -7.42
N GLY A 502 2.88 -19.28 -6.25
CA GLY A 502 3.94 -18.43 -5.73
C GLY A 502 4.56 -18.84 -4.39
N ILE A 503 5.69 -18.21 -4.08
CA ILE A 503 6.49 -18.45 -2.87
C ILE A 503 6.74 -17.11 -2.18
N MET A 504 6.80 -17.13 -0.85
CA MET A 504 7.36 -16.06 -0.02
C MET A 504 8.66 -16.57 0.60
N ALA A 505 9.74 -15.82 0.45
CA ALA A 505 11.02 -16.17 1.05
C ALA A 505 11.66 -14.97 1.77
N THR A 506 12.53 -15.27 2.73
CA THR A 506 13.28 -14.28 3.52
C THR A 506 14.76 -14.62 3.54
N ALA A 507 15.60 -13.60 3.38
CA ALA A 507 17.04 -13.67 3.56
C ALA A 507 17.45 -12.78 4.74
N ASN A 508 18.44 -13.24 5.51
CA ASN A 508 19.08 -12.45 6.56
C ASN A 508 20.19 -11.55 5.98
N SER A 509 19.80 -10.65 5.07
CA SER A 509 20.69 -9.71 4.42
C SER A 509 19.91 -8.50 3.95
N ASP A 510 20.46 -7.31 4.13
CA ASP A 510 19.95 -6.06 3.55
C ASP A 510 20.72 -5.63 2.30
N GLU A 511 21.57 -6.54 1.79
CA GLU A 511 22.42 -6.36 0.61
C GLU A 511 21.75 -6.81 -0.70
N CYS A 512 20.45 -7.13 -0.67
CA CYS A 512 19.63 -7.48 -1.83
C CYS A 512 19.18 -6.26 -2.67
N TYR A 513 19.93 -5.16 -2.66
CA TYR A 513 19.56 -3.90 -3.31
C TYR A 513 19.64 -3.96 -4.85
N ASN A 514 20.17 -5.04 -5.40
CA ASN A 514 20.18 -5.34 -6.84
C ASN A 514 18.89 -5.98 -7.35
N LEU A 515 18.00 -6.40 -6.45
CA LEU A 515 16.74 -7.02 -6.83
C LEU A 515 15.71 -5.96 -7.19
N HIS A 516 14.98 -6.21 -8.27
CA HIS A 516 13.91 -5.35 -8.74
C HIS A 516 12.61 -6.12 -8.95
N ILE A 517 11.48 -5.43 -8.83
CA ILE A 517 10.19 -5.99 -9.23
C ILE A 517 10.24 -6.33 -10.73
N GLY A 518 9.81 -7.55 -11.07
CA GLY A 518 9.87 -8.07 -12.43
C GLY A 518 11.15 -8.85 -12.77
N ASP A 519 12.16 -8.87 -11.89
CA ASP A 519 13.34 -9.72 -12.07
C ASP A 519 12.95 -11.19 -12.23
N PHE A 520 13.64 -11.88 -13.13
CA PHE A 520 13.36 -13.25 -13.52
C PHE A 520 14.36 -14.19 -12.85
N MET A 521 13.84 -15.11 -12.05
CA MET A 521 14.59 -15.88 -11.08
C MET A 521 14.50 -17.37 -11.35
N GLY A 522 15.61 -18.08 -11.13
CA GLY A 522 15.63 -19.52 -10.93
C GLY A 522 15.71 -19.82 -9.44
N ILE A 523 14.82 -20.68 -8.95
CA ILE A 523 14.77 -21.13 -7.57
C ILE A 523 15.34 -22.55 -7.51
N PHE A 524 16.43 -22.70 -6.77
CA PHE A 524 17.15 -23.94 -6.56
C PHE A 524 16.89 -24.42 -5.13
N GLU A 525 16.32 -25.61 -5.00
CA GLU A 525 16.05 -26.26 -3.74
C GLU A 525 16.64 -27.67 -3.81
N ALA A 526 17.31 -28.11 -2.76
CA ALA A 526 18.00 -29.40 -2.77
C ALA A 526 17.04 -30.54 -3.13
N GLU A 527 17.49 -31.43 -4.02
CA GLU A 527 16.76 -32.61 -4.48
C GLU A 527 15.43 -32.34 -5.21
N LEU A 528 15.10 -31.08 -5.51
CA LEU A 528 13.92 -30.70 -6.27
C LEU A 528 14.26 -30.08 -7.62
N PRO A 529 13.40 -30.26 -8.65
CA PRO A 529 13.56 -29.57 -9.91
C PRO A 529 13.58 -28.04 -9.74
N VAL A 530 14.45 -27.38 -10.50
CA VAL A 530 14.52 -25.91 -10.54
C VAL A 530 13.19 -25.35 -10.98
N LYS A 531 12.74 -24.30 -10.28
CA LYS A 531 11.52 -23.56 -10.60
C LYS A 531 11.89 -22.20 -11.16
N LEU A 532 11.08 -21.69 -12.07
CA LEU A 532 11.21 -20.32 -12.57
C LEU A 532 10.23 -19.42 -11.86
N ALA A 533 10.62 -18.18 -11.62
CA ALA A 533 9.76 -17.21 -10.96
C ALA A 533 10.03 -15.77 -11.40
N SER A 534 9.10 -14.88 -11.09
CA SER A 534 9.31 -13.43 -11.16
C SER A 534 9.06 -12.77 -9.82
N VAL A 535 9.88 -11.77 -9.48
CA VAL A 535 9.67 -10.96 -8.27
C VAL A 535 8.42 -10.10 -8.44
N ARG A 536 7.46 -10.24 -7.52
CA ARG A 536 6.22 -9.46 -7.48
C ARG A 536 6.12 -8.50 -6.31
N TRP A 537 6.89 -8.75 -5.26
CA TRP A 537 6.90 -7.95 -4.06
C TRP A 537 8.28 -8.06 -3.41
N LEU A 538 8.82 -6.96 -2.91
CA LEU A 538 10.13 -6.88 -2.27
C LEU A 538 10.08 -5.88 -1.11
N ASN A 539 10.55 -6.29 0.07
CA ASN A 539 10.68 -5.43 1.23
C ASN A 539 11.97 -5.75 1.99
N ILE A 540 12.73 -4.73 2.34
CA ILE A 540 13.86 -4.79 3.26
C ILE A 540 13.38 -4.18 4.57
N ASP A 541 13.28 -4.98 5.62
CA ASP A 541 12.76 -4.53 6.91
C ASP A 541 13.79 -3.70 7.71
N ASN A 542 13.35 -3.13 8.83
CA ASN A 542 14.20 -2.33 9.70
C ASN A 542 15.21 -3.18 10.50
N ASN A 543 15.09 -4.50 10.49
CA ASN A 543 15.99 -5.43 11.17
C ASN A 543 17.08 -5.98 10.22
N GLY A 544 17.05 -5.60 8.94
CA GLY A 544 18.01 -6.04 7.93
C GLY A 544 17.65 -7.34 7.23
N PHE A 545 16.40 -7.81 7.34
CA PHE A 545 15.92 -8.94 6.55
C PHE A 545 15.36 -8.45 5.22
N THR A 546 15.68 -9.17 4.15
CA THR A 546 15.01 -8.99 2.86
C THR A 546 13.93 -10.05 2.70
N HIS A 547 12.72 -9.60 2.39
CA HIS A 547 11.55 -10.40 2.14
C HIS A 547 11.14 -10.27 0.68
N ILE A 548 10.87 -11.40 0.01
CA ILE A 548 10.46 -11.43 -1.40
C ILE A 548 9.21 -12.28 -1.61
N GLY A 549 8.33 -11.77 -2.48
CA GLY A 549 7.22 -12.49 -3.06
C GLY A 549 7.53 -12.88 -4.50
N LEU A 550 7.55 -14.18 -4.77
CA LEU A 550 7.85 -14.76 -6.07
C LEU A 550 6.57 -15.35 -6.68
N GLU A 551 6.26 -14.99 -7.91
CA GLU A 551 5.25 -15.66 -8.74
C GLU A 551 5.91 -16.77 -9.54
N LEU A 552 5.41 -18.00 -9.46
CA LEU A 552 5.98 -19.14 -10.15
C LEU A 552 5.54 -19.18 -11.61
N HIS A 553 6.49 -19.45 -12.51
CA HIS A 553 6.23 -19.81 -13.90
C HIS A 553 6.19 -21.34 -14.04
N PRO A 554 5.24 -21.89 -14.80
CA PRO A 554 5.11 -23.33 -14.96
C PRO A 554 6.23 -23.92 -15.83
N GLY A 555 6.57 -25.19 -15.58
CA GLY A 555 7.59 -25.94 -16.31
C GLY A 555 8.95 -25.96 -15.62
N HIS A 556 9.80 -26.89 -16.07
CA HIS A 556 11.16 -27.07 -15.56
C HIS A 556 12.18 -26.72 -16.66
N PRO A 557 13.08 -25.76 -16.42
CA PRO A 557 14.00 -25.28 -17.44
C PRO A 557 15.14 -26.28 -17.70
N LEU A 558 15.50 -26.42 -18.97
CA LEU A 558 16.75 -27.03 -19.42
C LEU A 558 17.68 -25.95 -19.98
N PRO A 559 18.97 -25.94 -19.59
CA PRO A 559 19.93 -24.96 -20.10
C PRO A 559 20.33 -25.31 -21.53
N VAL A 560 20.14 -24.37 -22.45
CA VAL A 560 20.55 -24.50 -23.86
C VAL A 560 21.27 -23.23 -24.32
N PHE A 561 22.13 -23.36 -25.34
CA PHE A 561 22.71 -22.22 -26.03
C PHE A 561 21.99 -21.95 -27.34
N CYS A 562 21.71 -20.68 -27.62
CA CYS A 562 21.37 -20.22 -28.95
C CYS A 562 22.64 -19.77 -29.67
N LEU A 563 22.75 -20.14 -30.95
CA LEU A 563 23.87 -19.79 -31.82
C LEU A 563 23.47 -18.61 -32.72
N THR A 564 24.32 -17.61 -32.77
CA THR A 564 24.25 -16.50 -33.75
C THR A 564 24.81 -16.94 -35.11
N GLU A 565 24.63 -16.12 -36.15
CA GLU A 565 25.19 -16.37 -37.49
C GLU A 565 26.73 -16.50 -37.46
N ASP A 566 27.39 -15.76 -36.57
CA ASP A 566 28.85 -15.81 -36.34
C ASP A 566 29.28 -16.98 -35.41
N ASN A 567 28.39 -17.94 -35.14
CA ASN A 567 28.57 -19.05 -34.18
C ASN A 567 28.87 -18.64 -32.73
N SER A 568 28.62 -17.38 -32.34
CA SER A 568 28.69 -16.99 -30.93
C SER A 568 27.49 -17.56 -30.18
N GLU A 569 27.73 -18.14 -29.01
CA GLU A 569 26.74 -18.75 -28.13
C GLU A 569 26.20 -17.73 -27.11
N PHE A 570 24.88 -17.73 -26.90
CA PHE A 570 24.26 -17.03 -25.78
C PHE A 570 23.28 -17.94 -25.03
N PRO A 571 23.16 -17.81 -23.70
CA PRO A 571 22.34 -18.71 -22.89
C PRO A 571 20.85 -18.47 -23.14
N ALA A 572 20.10 -19.57 -23.15
CA ALA A 572 18.64 -19.62 -23.22
C ALA A 572 18.12 -20.77 -22.34
N LEU A 573 16.82 -20.76 -22.05
CA LEU A 573 16.18 -21.84 -21.28
C LEU A 573 15.09 -22.48 -22.14
N LEU A 574 15.21 -23.78 -22.36
CA LEU A 574 14.17 -24.59 -22.99
C LEU A 574 13.22 -25.08 -21.90
N LEU A 575 11.92 -24.83 -22.06
CA LEU A 575 10.88 -25.50 -21.29
C LEU A 575 10.30 -26.62 -22.16
N PRO A 576 10.57 -27.89 -21.83
CA PRO A 576 10.04 -29.02 -22.59
C PRO A 576 8.51 -29.07 -22.56
N GLU A 577 7.95 -29.82 -23.51
CA GLU A 577 6.54 -30.17 -23.48
C GLU A 577 6.21 -30.93 -22.19
N ASN A 578 5.07 -30.60 -21.61
CA ASN A 578 4.54 -31.25 -20.42
C ASN A 578 3.07 -31.61 -20.66
N ASP A 579 2.83 -32.88 -20.97
CA ASP A 579 1.49 -33.40 -21.28
C ASP A 579 0.52 -33.28 -20.10
N GLU A 580 0.99 -33.48 -18.87
CA GLU A 580 0.16 -33.38 -17.66
C GLU A 580 -0.38 -31.97 -17.45
N LEU A 581 0.45 -30.96 -17.71
CA LEU A 581 0.09 -29.54 -17.62
C LEU A 581 -0.48 -28.98 -18.94
N LYS A 582 -0.53 -29.78 -20.01
CA LYS A 582 -0.91 -29.37 -21.38
C LYS A 582 -0.12 -28.16 -21.87
N LEU A 583 1.19 -28.14 -21.58
CA LEU A 583 2.11 -27.08 -21.99
C LEU A 583 2.94 -27.56 -23.16
N ALA A 584 2.89 -26.83 -24.28
CA ALA A 584 3.78 -27.06 -25.41
C ALA A 584 5.22 -26.64 -25.06
N ALA A 585 6.19 -27.14 -25.81
CA ALA A 585 7.59 -26.72 -25.66
C ALA A 585 7.77 -25.23 -26.00
N THR A 586 8.50 -24.51 -25.15
CA THR A 586 8.76 -23.07 -25.31
C THR A 586 10.21 -22.72 -25.05
N LEU A 587 10.69 -21.64 -25.65
CA LEU A 587 12.05 -21.13 -25.43
C LEU A 587 11.98 -19.77 -24.73
N ILE A 588 12.80 -19.61 -23.69
CA ILE A 588 13.01 -18.36 -22.96
C ILE A 588 14.39 -17.81 -23.31
N VAL A 589 14.42 -16.55 -23.75
CA VAL A 589 15.63 -15.84 -24.19
C VAL A 589 15.65 -14.43 -23.62
N ASN A 590 16.83 -13.78 -23.68
CA ASN A 590 16.95 -12.37 -23.34
C ASN A 590 16.06 -11.51 -24.27
N LYS A 591 15.63 -10.37 -23.75
CA LYS A 591 14.81 -9.39 -24.47
C LYS A 591 15.45 -8.99 -25.81
N GLY A 592 14.64 -8.95 -26.89
CA GLY A 592 15.06 -8.49 -28.21
C GLY A 592 15.59 -9.60 -29.13
N VAL A 593 15.63 -10.85 -28.65
CA VAL A 593 16.02 -12.00 -29.47
C VAL A 593 14.83 -12.48 -30.31
N TYR A 594 13.61 -12.43 -29.79
CA TYR A 594 12.44 -12.89 -30.53
C TYR A 594 12.11 -11.96 -31.70
N SER A 595 11.89 -12.55 -32.86
CA SER A 595 11.08 -11.95 -33.93
C SER A 595 10.26 -13.03 -34.62
N PRO A 596 9.04 -12.73 -35.11
CA PRO A 596 8.22 -13.72 -35.80
C PRO A 596 8.99 -14.37 -36.96
N LYS A 597 8.92 -15.70 -37.07
CA LYS A 597 9.61 -16.52 -38.09
C LYS A 597 11.14 -16.47 -38.05
N ARG A 598 11.74 -15.94 -36.97
CA ARG A 598 13.19 -15.98 -36.79
C ARG A 598 13.64 -17.43 -36.71
N GLN A 599 14.63 -17.79 -37.51
CA GLN A 599 15.33 -19.05 -37.34
C GLN A 599 16.43 -18.89 -36.30
N LEU A 600 16.49 -19.83 -35.37
CA LEU A 600 17.53 -19.92 -34.36
C LEU A 600 18.10 -21.33 -34.39
N LYS A 601 19.40 -21.45 -34.17
CA LYS A 601 20.05 -22.75 -33.97
C LYS A 601 20.31 -22.93 -32.49
N VAL A 602 19.82 -24.02 -31.91
CA VAL A 602 19.86 -24.31 -30.49
C VAL A 602 20.74 -25.52 -30.23
N LYS A 603 21.55 -25.46 -29.18
CA LYS A 603 22.49 -26.50 -28.77
C LYS A 603 22.27 -26.81 -27.29
N GLY A 604 21.78 -28.02 -27.02
CA GLY A 604 21.71 -28.60 -25.68
C GLY A 604 22.91 -29.52 -25.42
N ASP A 605 22.65 -30.68 -24.84
CA ASP A 605 23.67 -31.73 -24.66
C ASP A 605 23.85 -32.63 -25.91
N GLY A 606 22.88 -32.62 -26.83
CA GLY A 606 22.93 -33.32 -28.12
C GLY A 606 23.43 -32.43 -29.27
N GLU A 607 23.29 -32.95 -30.50
CA GLU A 607 23.63 -32.20 -31.71
C GLU A 607 22.78 -30.92 -31.84
N PRO A 608 23.36 -29.80 -32.29
CA PRO A 608 22.61 -28.58 -32.52
C PRO A 608 21.50 -28.77 -33.57
N TYR A 609 20.32 -28.27 -33.29
CA TYR A 609 19.16 -28.31 -34.19
C TYR A 609 18.63 -26.90 -34.47
N SER A 610 17.91 -26.75 -35.58
CA SER A 610 17.31 -25.47 -35.96
C SER A 610 15.85 -25.42 -35.55
N LEU A 611 15.41 -24.26 -35.07
CA LEU A 611 14.01 -23.98 -34.76
C LEU A 611 13.57 -22.67 -35.41
N THR A 612 12.27 -22.54 -35.65
CA THR A 612 11.63 -21.32 -36.12
C THR A 612 10.70 -20.78 -35.04
N ALA A 613 10.93 -19.53 -34.62
CA ALA A 613 10.10 -18.84 -33.64
C ALA A 613 8.71 -18.53 -34.21
N ASN A 614 7.67 -18.93 -33.48
CA ASN A 614 6.28 -18.80 -33.91
C ASN A 614 5.59 -17.62 -33.23
N THR A 615 5.04 -17.85 -32.04
CA THR A 615 4.20 -16.89 -31.33
C THR A 615 4.83 -16.53 -29.99
N LEU A 616 4.97 -15.24 -29.73
CA LEU A 616 5.36 -14.71 -28.42
C LEU A 616 4.25 -15.00 -27.41
N ILE A 617 4.59 -15.70 -26.34
CA ILE A 617 3.66 -16.10 -25.28
C ILE A 617 3.71 -15.11 -24.13
N ASN A 618 4.93 -14.77 -23.71
CA ASN A 618 5.17 -13.87 -22.60
C ASN A 618 6.38 -13.00 -22.91
N HIS A 619 6.35 -11.77 -22.42
CA HIS A 619 7.50 -10.89 -22.47
C HIS A 619 7.51 -9.96 -21.26
N THR A 620 8.70 -9.69 -20.76
CA THR A 620 8.93 -8.67 -19.73
C THR A 620 10.01 -7.72 -20.25
N PHE A 621 10.54 -6.88 -19.37
CA PHE A 621 11.77 -6.14 -19.66
C PHE A 621 13.00 -7.08 -19.70
N ASN A 622 12.95 -8.21 -18.98
CA ASN A 622 14.10 -9.08 -18.75
C ASN A 622 14.17 -10.27 -19.73
N PHE A 623 13.03 -10.79 -20.18
CA PHE A 623 13.00 -11.97 -21.05
C PHE A 623 11.84 -11.97 -22.05
N GLU A 624 11.96 -12.85 -23.04
CA GLU A 624 10.92 -13.22 -23.99
C GLU A 624 10.73 -14.73 -23.98
N GLN A 625 9.48 -15.20 -23.98
CA GLN A 625 9.11 -16.60 -24.05
C GLN A 625 8.22 -16.83 -25.29
N PHE A 626 8.55 -17.81 -26.12
CA PHE A 626 7.80 -18.08 -27.34
C PHE A 626 7.71 -19.57 -27.66
N ASN A 627 6.65 -19.92 -28.40
CA ASN A 627 6.51 -21.22 -29.05
C ASN A 627 7.41 -21.29 -30.28
N PHE A 628 7.87 -22.48 -30.62
CA PHE A 628 8.68 -22.71 -31.82
C PHE A 628 8.26 -23.99 -32.55
N THR A 629 8.80 -24.16 -33.76
CA THR A 629 8.75 -25.41 -34.51
C THR A 629 10.17 -25.83 -34.83
N GLU A 630 10.51 -27.09 -34.56
CA GLU A 630 11.78 -27.65 -34.99
C GLU A 630 11.78 -27.80 -36.50
N ALA A 631 12.86 -27.35 -37.14
CA ALA A 631 13.06 -27.57 -38.56
C ALA A 631 13.36 -29.06 -38.74
N THR A 632 12.46 -29.78 -39.41
CA THR A 632 12.76 -31.14 -39.89
C THR A 632 13.93 -31.08 -40.86
N ALA A 633 14.97 -31.87 -40.59
CA ALA A 633 16.15 -32.00 -41.43
C ALA A 633 15.82 -32.46 -42.86
#